data_AF-A0A2A2HZY3-F1
#
_entry.id   AF-A0A2A2HZY3-F1
#
_cell.length_a   1.000
_cell.length_b   1.000
_cell.length_c   1.000
_cell.angle_alpha   90.00
_cell.angle_beta   90.00
_cell.angle_gamma   90.00
#
_symmetry.space_group_name_H-M   'P 1'
#
loop_
_entity.id
_entity.type
_entity.pdbx_description
1 polymer ?
#
loop_
_entity_poly.entity_id
_entity_poly.type
_entity_poly.pdbx_seq_one_letter_code
_entity_poly.pdbx_strand_id
1 'polypeptide(L)'
;FREQSQSKAQKPLSTERQPRGMTITEAWDAYVAKLAREEDDKTARDRSNDYRASVMELAEYLGNPSINDITPDQLRQYRDFLFSLPSRPPKTVKELPILQRPEKAIELDLNTVSGATVRNRMIHCSALFSAAMDIPGSGLEANPMEFVRLPSRQSKKSKGERPDFEPDELAVVFGGEWFTEEDHPLRDKHGAAGIWLPLVLYYTGARREEIAGMNARDVRQIQGQWIFDIRPDGKDRTVKNEQSIRAVPIHPDLLPMEHQSLALLWY
;
A
#
# COMPACT_ATOMS: atom_id res chain seq x y z
N PHE A 1 -41.95 12.08 71.32
CA PHE A 1 -41.14 10.86 71.46
C PHE A 1 -40.34 10.66 70.18
N ARG A 2 -39.01 10.59 70.33
CA ARG A 2 -38.01 10.35 69.28
C ARG A 2 -37.95 8.85 68.99
N GLU A 3 -37.83 8.46 67.73
CA GLU A 3 -37.18 7.20 67.26
C GLU A 3 -37.04 7.31 65.74
N GLN A 4 -35.95 7.93 65.26
CA GLN A 4 -34.71 7.29 64.76
C GLN A 4 -34.87 6.47 63.47
N SER A 5 -34.59 7.17 62.38
CA SER A 5 -34.01 6.72 61.11
C SER A 5 -33.08 5.51 61.19
N GLN A 6 -33.30 4.53 60.30
CA GLN A 6 -32.22 3.86 59.59
C GLN A 6 -32.60 3.67 58.11
N SER A 7 -32.18 4.64 57.31
CA SER A 7 -32.09 4.51 55.86
C SER A 7 -31.04 3.46 55.53
N LYS A 8 -31.45 2.31 54.99
CA LYS A 8 -30.55 1.34 54.37
C LYS A 8 -29.95 1.98 53.12
N ALA A 9 -28.81 2.63 53.27
CA ALA A 9 -27.97 3.02 52.15
C ALA A 9 -27.54 1.75 51.40
N GLN A 10 -28.16 1.50 50.25
CA GLN A 10 -27.60 0.58 49.27
C GLN A 10 -26.23 1.14 48.87
N LYS A 11 -25.18 0.36 49.14
CA LYS A 11 -23.85 0.61 48.56
C LYS A 11 -24.05 0.80 47.05
N PRO A 12 -23.45 1.84 46.42
CA PRO A 12 -23.46 1.92 44.98
C PRO A 12 -22.82 0.65 44.43
N LEU A 13 -23.47 0.04 43.43
CA LEU A 13 -22.91 -1.07 42.67
C LEU A 13 -21.58 -0.58 42.11
N SER A 14 -20.47 -1.00 42.72
CA SER A 14 -19.15 -0.84 42.15
C SER A 14 -19.15 -1.70 40.89
N THR A 15 -19.47 -1.11 39.74
CA THR A 15 -19.11 -1.70 38.45
C THR A 15 -17.60 -1.84 38.45
N GLU A 16 -17.11 -3.03 38.79
CA GLU A 16 -15.78 -3.47 38.41
C GLU A 16 -15.67 -3.19 36.91
N ARG A 17 -14.87 -2.18 36.54
CA ARG A 17 -14.51 -1.95 35.15
C ARG A 17 -13.90 -3.26 34.69
N GLN A 18 -14.58 -3.95 33.77
CA GLN A 18 -14.02 -5.08 33.05
C GLN A 18 -12.61 -4.71 32.58
N PRO A 19 -11.66 -5.66 32.57
CA PRO A 19 -10.31 -5.39 32.10
C PRO A 19 -10.41 -4.69 30.75
N ARG A 20 -9.94 -3.44 30.69
CA ARG A 20 -9.95 -2.65 29.46
C ARG A 20 -9.22 -3.49 28.42
N GLY A 21 -9.94 -4.02 27.44
CA GLY A 21 -9.33 -4.77 26.34
C GLY A 21 -8.31 -3.90 25.61
N MET A 22 -7.48 -4.52 24.77
CA MET A 22 -6.43 -3.82 24.05
C MET A 22 -6.96 -2.59 23.30
N THR A 23 -6.23 -1.48 23.37
CA THR A 23 -6.46 -0.30 22.51
C THR A 23 -6.18 -0.63 21.04
N ILE A 24 -6.62 0.23 20.12
CA ILE A 24 -6.31 0.06 18.68
C ILE A 24 -4.80 -0.05 18.45
N THR A 25 -4.00 0.79 19.11
CA THR A 25 -2.54 0.77 18.99
C THR A 25 -1.90 -0.49 19.58
N GLU A 26 -2.38 -0.97 20.73
CA GLU A 26 -1.88 -2.21 21.33
C GLU A 26 -2.23 -3.44 20.48
N ALA A 27 -3.46 -3.47 19.96
CA ALA A 27 -3.89 -4.52 19.02
C ALA A 27 -3.06 -4.48 17.73
N TRP A 28 -2.68 -3.29 17.26
CA TRP A 28 -1.81 -3.12 16.11
C TRP A 28 -0.40 -3.66 16.37
N ASP A 29 0.20 -3.33 17.51
CA ASP A 29 1.53 -3.82 17.86
C ASP A 29 1.54 -5.36 18.01
N ALA A 30 0.50 -5.92 18.62
CA ALA A 30 0.30 -7.37 18.70
C ALA A 30 0.10 -8.00 17.31
N TYR A 31 -0.61 -7.34 16.39
CA TYR A 31 -0.77 -7.80 15.02
C TYR A 31 0.55 -7.77 14.24
N VAL A 32 1.36 -6.72 14.38
CA VAL A 32 2.71 -6.66 13.76
C VAL A 32 3.60 -7.77 14.30
N ALA A 33 3.56 -8.04 15.60
CA ALA A 33 4.28 -9.16 16.20
C ALA A 33 3.78 -10.53 15.72
N LYS A 34 2.49 -10.67 15.43
CA LYS A 34 1.92 -11.87 14.78
C LYS A 34 2.48 -12.04 13.37
N LEU A 35 2.43 -10.99 12.55
CA LEU A 35 2.94 -11.02 11.17
C LEU A 35 4.42 -11.41 11.11
N ALA A 36 5.25 -10.85 12.00
CA ALA A 36 6.68 -11.18 12.07
C ALA A 36 6.98 -12.64 12.45
N ARG A 37 6.00 -13.38 12.99
CA ARG A 37 6.15 -14.81 13.32
C ARG A 37 5.60 -15.74 12.23
N GLU A 38 4.59 -15.28 11.48
CA GLU A 38 3.83 -16.11 10.52
C GLU A 38 4.27 -15.91 9.07
N GLU A 39 4.82 -14.74 8.75
CA GLU A 39 5.24 -14.37 7.40
C GLU A 39 6.77 -14.18 7.34
N ASP A 40 7.33 -14.21 6.14
CA ASP A 40 8.73 -13.82 5.94
C ASP A 40 8.93 -12.32 6.24
N ASP A 41 10.15 -11.94 6.61
CA ASP A 41 10.51 -10.58 7.03
C ASP A 41 10.07 -9.50 6.04
N LYS A 42 10.19 -9.76 4.73
CA LYS A 42 9.85 -8.79 3.69
C LYS A 42 8.34 -8.61 3.61
N THR A 43 7.58 -9.70 3.51
CA THR A 43 6.11 -9.66 3.43
C THR A 43 5.50 -9.04 4.68
N ALA A 44 5.97 -9.43 5.86
CA ALA A 44 5.51 -8.87 7.13
C ALA A 44 5.75 -7.36 7.20
N ARG A 45 6.93 -6.90 6.79
CA ARG A 45 7.31 -5.47 6.78
C ARG A 45 6.47 -4.67 5.78
N ASP A 46 6.34 -5.16 4.55
CA ASP A 46 5.62 -4.45 3.50
C ASP A 46 4.12 -4.33 3.85
N ARG A 47 3.49 -5.41 4.34
CA ARG A 47 2.12 -5.40 4.85
C ARG A 47 1.95 -4.43 6.03
N SER A 48 2.88 -4.47 6.99
CA SER A 48 2.84 -3.58 8.15
C SER A 48 2.93 -2.12 7.73
N ASN A 49 3.81 -1.78 6.79
CA ASN A 49 3.96 -0.42 6.26
C ASN A 49 2.70 0.06 5.54
N ASP A 50 2.11 -0.79 4.69
CA ASP A 50 0.90 -0.47 3.93
C ASP A 50 -0.30 -0.19 4.86
N TYR A 51 -0.43 -0.96 5.94
CA TYR A 51 -1.62 -0.90 6.81
C TYR A 51 -1.49 0.16 7.90
N ARG A 52 -0.28 0.39 8.42
CA ARG A 52 -0.02 1.25 9.60
C ARG A 52 -0.70 2.60 9.51
N ALA A 53 -0.59 3.28 8.38
CA ALA A 53 -1.15 4.63 8.22
C ALA A 53 -2.68 4.63 8.43
N SER A 54 -3.39 3.64 7.88
CA SER A 54 -4.86 3.56 7.97
C SER A 54 -5.33 3.24 9.39
N VAL A 55 -4.58 2.38 10.09
CA VAL A 55 -4.87 1.99 11.48
C VAL A 55 -4.60 3.13 12.45
N MET A 56 -3.46 3.82 12.30
CA MET A 56 -3.13 4.97 13.16
C MET A 56 -4.09 6.14 12.95
N GLU A 57 -4.55 6.39 11.72
CA GLU A 57 -5.59 7.38 11.44
C GLU A 57 -6.93 7.03 12.12
N LEU A 58 -7.32 5.75 12.14
CA LEU A 58 -8.51 5.30 12.87
C LEU A 58 -8.34 5.52 14.38
N ALA A 59 -7.18 5.16 14.93
CA ALA A 59 -6.86 5.36 16.33
C ALA A 59 -6.92 6.85 16.70
N GLU A 60 -6.33 7.71 15.88
CA GLU A 60 -6.37 9.17 16.06
C GLU A 60 -7.82 9.70 16.00
N TYR A 61 -8.61 9.26 15.02
CA TYR A 61 -9.99 9.71 14.83
C TYR A 61 -10.91 9.31 16.00
N LEU A 62 -10.78 8.08 16.52
CA LEU A 62 -11.62 7.58 17.61
C LEU A 62 -11.09 7.93 19.01
N GLY A 63 -9.88 8.49 19.12
CA GLY A 63 -9.21 8.72 20.40
C GLY A 63 -8.62 7.47 21.04
N ASN A 64 -8.27 6.47 20.22
CA ASN A 64 -7.64 5.21 20.59
C ASN A 64 -8.36 4.43 21.70
N PRO A 65 -9.68 4.15 21.56
CA PRO A 65 -10.42 3.36 22.54
C PRO A 65 -9.97 1.90 22.55
N SER A 66 -10.49 1.13 23.50
CA SER A 66 -10.42 -0.33 23.44
C SER A 66 -11.08 -0.83 22.15
N ILE A 67 -10.50 -1.83 21.49
CA ILE A 67 -11.09 -2.43 20.29
C ILE A 67 -12.48 -3.03 20.53
N ASN A 68 -12.78 -3.39 21.78
CA ASN A 68 -14.07 -3.96 22.20
C ASN A 68 -15.17 -2.89 22.36
N ASP A 69 -14.78 -1.62 22.50
CA ASP A 69 -15.71 -0.49 22.65
C ASP A 69 -16.09 0.13 21.28
N ILE A 70 -15.50 -0.36 20.18
CA ILE A 70 -15.69 0.21 18.85
C ILE A 70 -16.98 -0.33 18.24
N THR A 71 -17.89 0.59 17.92
CA THR A 71 -19.17 0.26 17.31
C THR A 71 -19.12 0.34 15.78
N PRO A 72 -19.95 -0.44 15.06
CA PRO A 72 -20.11 -0.29 13.62
C PRO A 72 -20.53 1.13 13.18
N ASP A 73 -21.21 1.88 14.06
CA ASP A 73 -21.63 3.23 13.73
C ASP A 73 -20.47 4.23 13.70
N GLN A 74 -19.57 4.15 14.69
CA GLN A 74 -18.32 4.92 14.68
C GLN A 74 -17.48 4.62 13.44
N LEU A 75 -17.45 3.35 12.99
CA LEU A 75 -16.74 2.96 11.77
C LEU A 75 -17.42 3.48 10.49
N ARG A 76 -18.76 3.60 10.45
CA ARG A 76 -19.48 4.27 9.36
C ARG A 76 -19.18 5.76 9.34
N GLN A 77 -19.20 6.42 10.49
CA GLN A 77 -18.84 7.84 10.62
C GLN A 77 -17.39 8.08 10.17
N TYR A 78 -16.46 7.22 10.59
CA TYR A 78 -15.07 7.27 10.13
C TYR A 78 -14.96 7.08 8.61
N ARG A 79 -15.65 6.08 8.04
CA ARG A 79 -15.68 5.85 6.58
C ARG A 79 -16.13 7.09 5.83
N ASP A 80 -17.19 7.75 6.31
CA ASP A 80 -17.75 8.92 5.64
C ASP A 80 -16.83 10.14 5.81
N PHE A 81 -16.24 10.30 6.99
CA PHE A 81 -15.19 11.28 7.26
C PHE A 81 -13.99 11.11 6.33
N LEU A 82 -13.56 9.88 6.02
CA LEU A 82 -12.42 9.64 5.13
C LEU A 82 -12.61 10.33 3.77
N PHE A 83 -13.82 10.42 3.21
CA PHE A 83 -14.07 11.11 1.94
C PHE A 83 -13.76 12.61 1.95
N SER A 84 -13.68 13.22 3.13
CA SER A 84 -13.31 14.63 3.30
C SER A 84 -11.79 14.83 3.41
N LEU A 85 -11.01 13.76 3.55
CA LEU A 85 -9.56 13.87 3.66
C LEU A 85 -8.90 14.19 2.31
N PRO A 86 -7.84 15.01 2.32
CA PRO A 86 -7.06 15.31 1.12
C PRO A 86 -6.32 14.05 0.61
N SER A 87 -6.30 13.84 -0.71
CA SER A 87 -5.64 12.65 -1.30
C SER A 87 -4.12 12.74 -1.30
N ARG A 88 -3.56 13.94 -1.34
CA ARG A 88 -2.11 14.22 -1.37
C ARG A 88 -1.81 15.53 -0.64
N PRO A 89 -2.04 15.59 0.69
CA PRO A 89 -1.82 16.82 1.44
C PRO A 89 -0.34 17.22 1.42
N PRO A 90 -0.03 18.52 1.41
CA PRO A 90 1.31 19.00 1.74
C PRO A 90 1.66 18.62 3.18
N LYS A 91 2.97 18.60 3.49
CA LYS A 91 3.47 18.20 4.81
C LYS A 91 2.78 18.95 5.96
N THR A 92 2.57 20.26 5.79
CA THR A 92 1.89 21.13 6.76
C THR A 92 0.48 20.67 7.11
N VAL A 93 -0.28 20.14 6.15
CA VAL A 93 -1.64 19.59 6.39
C VAL A 93 -1.56 18.17 6.95
N LYS A 94 -0.59 17.38 6.49
CA LYS A 94 -0.41 15.99 6.93
C LYS A 94 -0.09 15.89 8.43
N GLU A 95 0.64 16.84 8.97
CA GLU A 95 1.06 16.87 10.38
C GLU A 95 -0.02 17.39 11.35
N LEU A 96 -1.12 17.94 10.83
CA LEU A 96 -2.24 18.37 11.67
C LEU A 96 -3.01 17.17 12.25
N PRO A 97 -3.71 17.36 13.38
CA PRO A 97 -4.69 16.40 13.87
C PRO A 97 -5.67 16.02 12.76
N ILE A 98 -5.98 14.73 12.62
CA ILE A 98 -6.76 14.22 11.50
C ILE A 98 -8.08 14.97 11.30
N LEU A 99 -8.76 15.33 12.39
CA LEU A 99 -10.03 16.06 12.39
C LEU A 99 -9.94 17.48 11.82
N GLN A 100 -8.74 18.09 11.80
CA GLN A 100 -8.52 19.44 11.25
C GLN A 100 -8.15 19.41 9.76
N ARG A 101 -7.75 18.26 9.23
CA ARG A 101 -7.28 18.13 7.84
C ARG A 101 -8.35 18.45 6.79
N PRO A 102 -9.64 18.10 6.95
CA PRO A 102 -10.68 18.44 5.97
C PRO A 102 -10.89 19.94 5.79
N GLU A 103 -10.90 20.71 6.88
CA GLU A 103 -11.05 22.16 6.83
C GLU A 103 -9.89 22.79 6.04
N LYS A 104 -8.65 22.34 6.30
CA LYS A 104 -7.49 22.78 5.53
C LYS A 104 -7.49 22.31 4.08
N ALA A 105 -8.10 21.17 3.78
CA ALA A 105 -8.25 20.72 2.40
C ALA A 105 -9.17 21.66 1.62
N ILE A 106 -10.24 22.18 2.24
CA ILE A 106 -11.13 23.17 1.63
C ILE A 106 -10.41 24.52 1.45
N GLU A 107 -9.72 25.00 2.49
CA GLU A 107 -8.98 26.28 2.44
C GLU A 107 -7.94 26.32 1.31
N LEU A 108 -7.28 25.19 1.04
CA LEU A 108 -6.23 25.06 0.04
C LEU A 108 -6.73 24.47 -1.30
N ASP A 109 -8.05 24.31 -1.48
CA ASP A 109 -8.67 23.74 -2.68
C ASP A 109 -8.05 22.40 -3.12
N LEU A 110 -7.88 21.48 -2.16
CA LEU A 110 -7.24 20.18 -2.39
C LEU A 110 -8.25 19.11 -2.80
N ASN A 111 -7.84 18.29 -3.78
CA ASN A 111 -8.56 17.08 -4.14
C ASN A 111 -8.65 16.09 -2.96
N THR A 112 -9.83 15.52 -2.76
CA THR A 112 -10.08 14.52 -1.70
C THR A 112 -9.84 13.08 -2.16
N VAL A 113 -9.75 12.17 -1.19
CA VAL A 113 -9.50 10.74 -1.46
C VAL A 113 -10.63 10.10 -2.27
N SER A 114 -10.24 9.19 -3.16
CA SER A 114 -11.21 8.42 -3.96
C SER A 114 -11.91 7.33 -3.15
N GLY A 115 -13.08 6.88 -3.57
CA GLY A 115 -13.79 5.76 -2.94
C GLY A 115 -13.00 4.43 -2.93
N ALA A 116 -12.09 4.23 -3.89
CA ALA A 116 -11.17 3.10 -3.88
C ALA A 116 -10.13 3.20 -2.75
N THR A 117 -9.62 4.41 -2.51
CA THR A 117 -8.71 4.71 -1.40
C THR A 117 -9.41 4.53 -0.06
N VAL A 118 -10.63 5.06 0.10
CA VAL A 118 -11.45 4.87 1.30
C VAL A 118 -11.68 3.39 1.58
N ARG A 119 -12.10 2.61 0.57
CA ARG A 119 -12.23 1.14 0.71
C ARG A 119 -10.93 0.53 1.25
N ASN A 120 -9.79 0.81 0.61
CA ASN A 120 -8.54 0.14 0.99
C ASN A 120 -8.15 0.45 2.43
N ARG A 121 -8.29 1.72 2.87
CA ARG A 121 -8.08 2.11 4.27
C ARG A 121 -8.97 1.33 5.23
N MET A 122 -10.26 1.20 4.91
CA MET A 122 -11.20 0.41 5.72
C MET A 122 -10.86 -1.09 5.74
N ILE A 123 -10.35 -1.65 4.63
CA ILE A 123 -9.88 -3.05 4.57
C ILE A 123 -8.67 -3.26 5.48
N HIS A 124 -7.74 -2.31 5.54
CA HIS A 124 -6.60 -2.39 6.46
C HIS A 124 -7.06 -2.41 7.92
N CYS A 125 -8.05 -1.58 8.28
CA CYS A 125 -8.67 -1.62 9.61
C CYS A 125 -9.40 -2.94 9.86
N SER A 126 -10.13 -3.46 8.87
CA SER A 126 -10.78 -4.78 8.96
C SER A 126 -9.78 -5.90 9.21
N ALA A 127 -8.60 -5.85 8.59
CA ALA A 127 -7.55 -6.85 8.78
C ALA A 127 -7.01 -6.83 10.22
N LEU A 128 -6.87 -5.64 10.83
CA LEU A 128 -6.52 -5.51 12.25
C LEU A 128 -7.55 -6.21 13.13
N PHE A 129 -8.85 -5.90 12.97
CA PHE A 129 -9.90 -6.50 13.79
C PHE A 129 -9.98 -8.02 13.60
N SER A 130 -9.86 -8.50 12.34
CA SER A 130 -9.79 -9.93 12.07
C SER A 130 -8.61 -10.60 12.75
N ALA A 131 -7.43 -9.97 12.73
CA ALA A 131 -6.26 -10.51 13.42
C ALA A 131 -6.41 -10.48 14.94
N ALA A 132 -7.04 -9.44 15.49
CA ALA A 132 -7.27 -9.27 16.92
C ALA A 132 -8.17 -10.37 17.51
N MET A 133 -9.10 -10.94 16.75
CA MET A 133 -9.92 -12.07 17.23
C MET A 133 -9.07 -13.29 17.65
N ASP A 134 -7.90 -13.48 17.04
CA ASP A 134 -6.99 -14.58 17.38
C ASP A 134 -5.90 -14.17 18.41
N ILE A 135 -5.85 -12.91 18.83
CA ILE A 135 -4.82 -12.40 19.75
C ILE A 135 -5.25 -12.67 21.20
N PRO A 136 -4.46 -13.41 22.01
CA PRO A 136 -4.77 -13.64 23.41
C PRO A 136 -4.93 -12.32 24.18
N GLY A 137 -6.04 -12.18 24.92
CA GLY A 137 -6.33 -10.98 25.71
C GLY A 137 -6.96 -9.82 24.93
N SER A 138 -7.23 -9.99 23.62
CA SER A 138 -7.97 -8.99 22.85
C SER A 138 -9.42 -8.84 23.34
N GLY A 139 -10.09 -9.97 23.61
CA GLY A 139 -11.50 -10.02 24.00
C GLY A 139 -12.48 -9.70 22.86
N LEU A 140 -12.00 -9.62 21.62
CA LEU A 140 -12.84 -9.28 20.46
C LEU A 140 -13.53 -10.53 19.91
N GLU A 141 -14.85 -10.58 20.03
CA GLU A 141 -15.66 -11.74 19.63
C GLU A 141 -16.03 -11.75 18.14
N ALA A 142 -16.17 -10.56 17.55
CA ALA A 142 -16.57 -10.39 16.16
C ALA A 142 -15.91 -9.16 15.55
N ASN A 143 -15.64 -9.19 14.25
CA ASN A 143 -15.09 -8.05 13.55
C ASN A 143 -16.18 -6.98 13.31
N PRO A 144 -16.10 -5.78 13.93
CA PRO A 144 -17.13 -4.75 13.78
C PRO A 144 -17.24 -4.20 12.35
N MET A 145 -16.22 -4.41 11.51
CA MET A 145 -16.22 -4.03 10.10
C MET A 145 -17.16 -4.86 9.22
N GLU A 146 -17.55 -6.07 9.65
CA GLU A 146 -18.49 -6.90 8.89
C GLU A 146 -19.88 -6.24 8.75
N PHE A 147 -20.23 -5.37 9.69
CA PHE A 147 -21.47 -4.59 9.71
C PHE A 147 -21.34 -3.22 9.02
N VAL A 148 -20.23 -2.97 8.32
CA VAL A 148 -19.94 -1.70 7.65
C VAL A 148 -19.86 -1.91 6.15
N ARG A 149 -20.82 -1.33 5.42
CA ARG A 149 -20.79 -1.36 3.96
C ARG A 149 -19.66 -0.50 3.42
N LEU A 150 -18.70 -1.13 2.73
CA LEU A 150 -17.62 -0.42 2.06
C LEU A 150 -18.14 0.28 0.78
N PRO A 151 -17.55 1.43 0.39
CA PRO A 151 -17.87 2.09 -0.90
C PRO A 151 -17.81 1.08 -2.02
N SER A 152 -18.67 1.08 -3.05
CA SER A 152 -18.62 0.04 -4.10
C SER A 152 -17.25 -0.03 -4.78
N ARG A 153 -16.85 -1.22 -5.26
CA ARG A 153 -15.65 -1.34 -6.10
C ARG A 153 -16.20 -0.85 -7.42
N GLN A 154 -16.22 0.47 -7.59
CA GLN A 154 -16.47 1.03 -8.90
C GLN A 154 -15.44 0.31 -9.78
N SER A 155 -15.89 -0.66 -10.57
CA SER A 155 -15.16 -0.99 -11.77
C SER A 155 -15.02 0.37 -12.41
N LYS A 156 -13.80 0.79 -12.64
CA LYS A 156 -13.59 1.98 -13.44
C LYS A 156 -14.28 1.66 -14.77
N LYS A 157 -15.55 2.01 -14.94
CA LYS A 157 -15.99 2.56 -16.21
C LYS A 157 -15.13 3.81 -16.33
N SER A 158 -13.97 3.61 -16.94
CA SER A 158 -13.05 4.66 -17.38
C SER A 158 -12.79 5.81 -16.38
N LYS A 159 -12.00 5.57 -15.32
CA LYS A 159 -10.85 6.49 -15.18
C LYS A 159 -10.03 6.10 -16.39
N GLY A 160 -10.18 6.85 -17.49
CA GLY A 160 -9.88 6.53 -18.89
C GLY A 160 -9.18 5.20 -19.11
N GLU A 161 -9.62 4.42 -20.10
CA GLU A 161 -8.65 3.59 -20.84
C GLU A 161 -7.37 4.43 -20.91
N ARG A 162 -6.29 3.95 -20.26
CA ARG A 162 -5.02 4.64 -20.42
C ARG A 162 -4.81 4.50 -21.90
N PRO A 163 -4.92 5.58 -22.69
CA PRO A 163 -4.83 5.43 -24.13
C PRO A 163 -3.50 4.74 -24.37
N ASP A 164 -3.54 3.69 -25.17
CA ASP A 164 -2.30 3.11 -25.66
C ASP A 164 -1.57 4.21 -26.40
N PHE A 165 -0.24 4.19 -26.34
CA PHE A 165 0.54 5.18 -27.06
C PHE A 165 0.35 4.96 -28.57
N GLU A 166 0.00 6.02 -29.28
CA GLU A 166 -0.03 6.01 -30.73
C GLU A 166 1.41 6.00 -31.28
N PRO A 167 1.64 5.47 -32.50
CA PRO A 167 2.98 5.43 -33.10
C PRO A 167 3.70 6.79 -33.13
N ASP A 168 2.96 7.88 -33.39
CA ASP A 168 3.53 9.23 -33.40
C ASP A 168 3.93 9.72 -32.00
N GLU A 169 3.21 9.30 -30.95
CA GLU A 169 3.55 9.60 -29.57
C GLU A 169 4.80 8.83 -29.13
N LEU A 170 4.91 7.56 -29.55
CA LEU A 170 6.12 6.75 -29.34
C LEU A 170 7.33 7.36 -30.05
N ALA A 171 7.16 7.88 -31.27
CA ALA A 171 8.22 8.57 -31.99
C ALA A 171 8.69 9.82 -31.24
N VAL A 172 7.79 10.57 -30.59
CA VAL A 172 8.16 11.70 -29.73
C VAL A 172 8.92 11.25 -28.49
N VAL A 173 8.46 10.17 -27.83
CA VAL A 173 9.12 9.65 -26.61
C VAL A 173 10.52 9.12 -26.92
N PHE A 174 10.65 8.24 -27.91
CA PHE A 174 11.91 7.57 -28.25
C PHE A 174 12.79 8.35 -29.22
N GLY A 175 12.29 9.44 -29.81
CA GLY A 175 13.06 10.38 -30.63
C GLY A 175 13.61 11.59 -29.87
N GLY A 176 13.33 11.70 -28.57
CA GLY A 176 13.86 12.79 -27.74
C GLY A 176 15.37 12.64 -27.47
N GLU A 177 16.00 13.77 -27.11
CA GLU A 177 17.45 13.91 -26.83
C GLU A 177 17.99 12.81 -25.89
N TRP A 178 17.16 12.36 -24.95
CA TRP A 178 17.50 11.27 -24.04
C TRP A 178 17.94 9.97 -24.74
N PHE A 179 17.30 9.61 -25.85
CA PHE A 179 17.59 8.38 -26.60
C PHE A 179 18.55 8.62 -27.75
N THR A 180 18.57 9.83 -28.32
CA THR A 180 19.33 10.15 -29.54
C THR A 180 20.70 10.77 -29.29
N GLU A 181 20.92 11.46 -28.17
CA GLU A 181 22.21 12.10 -27.88
C GLU A 181 23.11 11.21 -27.02
N GLU A 182 24.37 11.03 -27.44
CA GLU A 182 25.34 10.22 -26.69
C GLU A 182 25.74 10.88 -25.36
N ASP A 183 25.92 12.21 -25.35
CA ASP A 183 26.45 13.02 -24.23
C ASP A 183 25.36 13.72 -23.39
N HIS A 184 24.18 13.10 -23.24
CA HIS A 184 23.08 13.74 -22.52
C HIS A 184 23.38 13.85 -20.99
N PRO A 185 23.31 15.05 -20.36
CA PRO A 185 23.80 15.30 -18.98
C PRO A 185 23.21 14.42 -17.87
N LEU A 186 22.03 13.85 -18.10
CA LEU A 186 21.35 12.98 -17.15
C LEU A 186 21.71 11.48 -17.31
N ARG A 187 22.40 11.10 -18.41
CA ARG A 187 22.94 9.74 -18.60
C ARG A 187 24.05 9.46 -17.59
N ASP A 188 24.87 10.46 -17.26
CA ASP A 188 25.92 10.34 -16.23
C ASP A 188 25.36 10.07 -14.83
N LYS A 189 24.16 10.58 -14.53
CA LYS A 189 23.53 10.45 -13.20
C LYS A 189 22.77 9.14 -13.01
N HIS A 190 22.13 8.64 -14.07
CA HIS A 190 21.24 7.48 -14.01
C HIS A 190 21.80 6.24 -14.73
N GLY A 191 22.97 6.37 -15.36
CA GLY A 191 23.62 5.32 -16.13
C GLY A 191 22.78 4.86 -17.32
N ALA A 192 23.19 3.74 -17.91
CA ALA A 192 22.51 3.13 -19.05
C ALA A 192 21.06 2.68 -18.73
N ALA A 193 20.70 2.52 -17.46
CA ALA A 193 19.38 2.07 -17.04
C ALA A 193 18.24 2.96 -17.53
N GLY A 194 18.46 4.28 -17.63
CA GLY A 194 17.44 5.20 -18.12
C GLY A 194 17.13 5.09 -19.61
N ILE A 195 18.03 4.49 -20.40
CA ILE A 195 17.82 4.20 -21.83
C ILE A 195 17.16 2.83 -21.96
N TRP A 196 17.72 1.82 -21.29
CA TRP A 196 17.30 0.44 -21.45
C TRP A 196 15.95 0.12 -20.81
N LEU A 197 15.62 0.71 -19.65
CA LEU A 197 14.36 0.39 -18.97
C LEU A 197 13.15 0.73 -19.85
N PRO A 198 12.99 1.95 -20.41
CA PRO A 198 11.87 2.24 -21.29
C PRO A 198 11.80 1.34 -22.53
N LEU A 199 12.95 1.07 -23.18
CA LEU A 199 13.02 0.23 -24.37
C LEU A 199 12.60 -1.22 -24.09
N VAL A 200 13.15 -1.82 -23.03
CA VAL A 200 12.79 -3.20 -22.63
C VAL A 200 11.32 -3.27 -22.23
N LEU A 201 10.81 -2.29 -21.47
CA LEU A 201 9.40 -2.26 -21.07
C LEU A 201 8.48 -2.14 -22.28
N TYR A 202 8.86 -1.35 -23.29
CA TYR A 202 8.11 -1.21 -24.54
C TYR A 202 8.00 -2.55 -25.29
N TYR A 203 9.12 -3.26 -25.51
CA TYR A 203 9.09 -4.52 -26.26
C TYR A 203 8.50 -5.71 -25.50
N THR A 204 8.60 -5.72 -24.17
CA THR A 204 8.26 -6.91 -23.37
C THR A 204 6.91 -6.80 -22.64
N GLY A 205 6.39 -5.58 -22.45
CA GLY A 205 5.24 -5.31 -21.58
C GLY A 205 5.46 -5.74 -20.13
N ALA A 206 6.71 -5.95 -19.71
CA ALA A 206 7.04 -6.36 -18.35
C ALA A 206 6.72 -5.25 -17.34
N ARG A 207 6.63 -5.61 -16.05
CA ARG A 207 6.52 -4.59 -15.00
C ARG A 207 7.88 -3.92 -14.81
N ARG A 208 7.87 -2.63 -14.49
CA ARG A 208 9.11 -1.87 -14.22
C ARG A 208 9.99 -2.57 -13.19
N GLU A 209 9.41 -3.08 -12.11
CA GLU A 209 10.12 -3.77 -11.05
C GLU A 209 10.70 -5.12 -11.51
N GLU A 210 10.10 -5.77 -12.51
CA GLU A 210 10.60 -7.02 -13.11
C GLU A 210 11.84 -6.78 -13.99
N ILE A 211 12.02 -5.60 -14.56
CA ILE A 211 13.20 -5.29 -15.38
C ILE A 211 14.28 -4.61 -14.56
N ALA A 212 13.90 -3.66 -13.69
CA ALA A 212 14.85 -2.88 -12.89
C ALA A 212 15.69 -3.71 -11.92
N GLY A 213 15.14 -4.83 -11.41
CA GLY A 213 15.88 -5.74 -10.54
C GLY A 213 16.55 -6.91 -11.27
N MET A 214 16.82 -6.82 -12.58
CA MET A 214 17.46 -7.92 -13.32
C MET A 214 18.92 -8.04 -12.91
N ASN A 215 19.49 -9.23 -13.06
CA ASN A 215 20.93 -9.40 -13.02
C ASN A 215 21.42 -9.80 -14.43
N ALA A 216 22.71 -9.62 -14.70
CA ALA A 216 23.31 -10.06 -15.98
C ALA A 216 22.98 -11.52 -16.30
N ARG A 217 23.01 -12.39 -15.28
CA ARG A 217 22.70 -13.83 -15.40
C ARG A 217 21.28 -14.15 -15.87
N ASP A 218 20.36 -13.19 -15.74
CA ASP A 218 18.96 -13.34 -16.14
C ASP A 218 18.79 -13.01 -17.64
N VAL A 219 19.84 -12.53 -18.31
CA VAL A 219 19.93 -12.41 -19.77
C VAL A 219 20.71 -13.60 -20.31
N ARG A 220 20.03 -14.53 -20.98
CA ARG A 220 20.66 -15.79 -21.42
C ARG A 220 20.07 -16.31 -22.72
N GLN A 221 20.71 -17.29 -23.32
CA GLN A 221 20.18 -17.97 -24.50
C GLN A 221 19.40 -19.24 -24.13
N ILE A 222 18.29 -19.47 -24.82
CA ILE A 222 17.59 -20.75 -24.89
C ILE A 222 17.52 -21.13 -26.36
N GLN A 223 18.09 -22.27 -26.74
CA GLN A 223 18.08 -22.76 -28.13
C GLN A 223 18.57 -21.71 -29.15
N GLY A 224 19.60 -20.94 -28.79
CA GLY A 224 20.17 -19.88 -29.65
C GLY A 224 19.41 -18.55 -29.64
N GLN A 225 18.26 -18.44 -28.97
CA GLN A 225 17.51 -17.20 -28.82
C GLN A 225 17.84 -16.52 -27.49
N TRP A 226 18.24 -15.25 -27.53
CA TRP A 226 18.39 -14.43 -26.32
C TRP A 226 17.03 -14.16 -25.68
N ILE A 227 16.97 -14.27 -24.35
CA ILE A 227 15.78 -14.05 -23.54
C ILE A 227 16.10 -13.17 -22.31
N PHE A 228 15.07 -12.47 -21.83
CA PHE A 228 14.96 -12.02 -20.44
C PHE A 228 14.28 -13.13 -19.62
N ASP A 229 14.99 -13.68 -18.64
CA ASP A 229 14.48 -14.69 -17.71
C ASP A 229 13.86 -14.00 -16.48
N ILE A 230 12.54 -13.82 -16.50
CA ILE A 230 11.80 -13.18 -15.41
C ILE A 230 11.40 -14.26 -14.41
N ARG A 231 12.16 -14.34 -13.32
CA ARG A 231 11.95 -15.28 -12.22
C ARG A 231 12.40 -14.67 -10.89
N PRO A 232 11.92 -15.15 -9.73
CA PRO A 232 12.48 -14.77 -8.44
C PRO A 232 13.97 -15.09 -8.37
N ASP A 233 14.74 -14.23 -7.71
CA ASP A 233 16.19 -14.43 -7.52
C ASP A 233 16.56 -14.79 -6.08
N GLY A 234 15.55 -14.88 -5.20
CA GLY A 234 15.70 -15.22 -3.79
C GLY A 234 16.29 -14.12 -2.92
N LYS A 235 16.56 -12.92 -3.46
CA LYS A 235 17.08 -11.77 -2.72
C LYS A 235 16.21 -10.53 -2.94
N ASP A 236 16.32 -9.91 -4.10
CA ASP A 236 15.78 -8.58 -4.35
C ASP A 236 14.49 -8.64 -5.18
N ARG A 237 14.30 -9.73 -5.91
CA ARG A 237 13.21 -9.91 -6.85
C ARG A 237 12.23 -10.98 -6.40
N THR A 238 10.99 -10.53 -6.23
CA THR A 238 9.83 -11.36 -5.94
C THR A 238 8.85 -11.27 -7.10
N VAL A 239 8.31 -12.40 -7.54
CA VAL A 239 7.18 -12.42 -8.48
C VAL A 239 5.90 -12.62 -7.69
N LYS A 240 4.83 -11.92 -8.08
CA LYS A 240 3.58 -11.90 -7.30
C LYS A 240 2.85 -13.25 -7.28
N ASN A 241 3.12 -14.11 -8.26
CA ASN A 241 2.47 -15.39 -8.48
C ASN A 241 3.29 -16.22 -9.47
N GLU A 242 3.26 -17.55 -9.36
CA GLU A 242 4.06 -18.47 -10.19
C GLU A 242 3.89 -18.24 -11.69
N GLN A 243 2.67 -17.85 -12.11
CA GLN A 243 2.34 -17.49 -13.50
C GLN A 243 3.12 -16.28 -14.04
N SER A 244 3.74 -15.48 -13.17
CA SER A 244 4.59 -14.35 -13.58
C SER A 244 6.00 -14.80 -13.98
N ILE A 245 6.39 -16.04 -13.67
CA ILE A 245 7.67 -16.63 -14.08
C ILE A 245 7.62 -16.95 -15.57
N ARG A 246 8.49 -16.31 -16.36
CA ARG A 246 8.48 -16.47 -17.83
C ARG A 246 9.81 -16.12 -18.46
N ALA A 247 10.09 -16.76 -19.59
CA ALA A 247 11.15 -16.37 -20.51
C ALA A 247 10.57 -15.48 -21.61
N VAL A 248 11.10 -14.27 -21.77
CA VAL A 248 10.66 -13.32 -22.82
C VAL A 248 11.76 -13.18 -23.87
N PRO A 249 11.52 -13.50 -25.15
CA PRO A 249 12.50 -13.28 -26.21
C PRO A 249 12.92 -11.82 -26.29
N ILE A 250 14.23 -11.57 -26.45
CA ILE A 250 14.75 -10.22 -26.71
C ILE A 250 14.49 -9.88 -28.17
N HIS A 251 13.78 -8.77 -28.39
CA HIS A 251 13.52 -8.27 -29.74
C HIS A 251 14.84 -7.94 -30.45
N PRO A 252 14.99 -8.26 -31.75
CA PRO A 252 16.22 -7.98 -32.50
C PRO A 252 16.68 -6.54 -32.38
N ASP A 253 15.79 -5.55 -32.36
CA ASP A 253 16.18 -4.13 -32.24
C ASP A 253 16.96 -3.78 -30.96
N LEU A 254 16.89 -4.63 -29.92
CA LEU A 254 17.65 -4.47 -28.67
C LEU A 254 19.04 -5.13 -28.71
N LEU A 255 19.31 -5.99 -29.70
CA LEU A 255 20.57 -6.73 -29.84
C LEU A 255 21.71 -5.98 -30.57
N PRO A 256 21.46 -5.13 -31.60
CA PRO A 256 22.52 -4.45 -32.36
C PRO A 256 23.04 -3.18 -31.69
N MET A 257 22.55 -2.79 -30.51
CA MET A 257 23.07 -1.64 -29.73
C MET A 257 24.42 -1.95 -29.01
N GLU A 258 25.30 -2.59 -29.78
CA GLU A 258 26.70 -2.97 -29.58
C GLU A 258 27.05 -4.19 -28.69
N HIS A 259 27.74 -5.10 -29.37
CA HIS A 259 28.27 -6.41 -29.00
C HIS A 259 29.29 -6.45 -27.85
N GLN A 260 29.44 -5.38 -27.05
CA GLN A 260 30.31 -5.37 -25.87
C GLN A 260 29.59 -5.02 -24.56
N SER A 261 28.33 -4.56 -24.63
CA SER A 261 27.76 -3.78 -23.52
C SER A 261 26.75 -4.54 -22.65
N LEU A 262 26.14 -5.63 -23.11
CA LEU A 262 25.12 -6.33 -22.30
C LEU A 262 25.67 -6.93 -20.99
N ALA A 263 26.95 -7.27 -20.95
CA ALA A 263 27.65 -7.72 -19.75
C ALA A 263 28.18 -6.57 -18.88
N LEU A 264 28.43 -5.39 -19.46
CA LEU A 264 28.87 -4.19 -18.76
C LEU A 264 27.72 -3.42 -18.11
N LEU A 265 26.46 -3.74 -18.44
CA LEU A 265 25.25 -3.14 -17.85
C LEU A 265 25.04 -3.45 -16.37
N TRP A 266 25.72 -4.46 -15.84
CA TRP A 266 25.50 -5.02 -14.51
C TRP A 266 26.81 -5.23 -13.73
N TYR A 267 27.88 -4.57 -14.18
CA TYR A 267 29.12 -4.33 -13.43
C TYR A 267 29.14 -2.86 -13.00
#